data_AF-A0A4Z1JPW8-F1
#
_entry.id   AF-A0A4Z1JPW8-F1
#
_cell.length_a   1.000
_cell.length_b   1.000
_cell.length_c   1.000
_cell.angle_alpha   90.00
_cell.angle_beta   90.00
_cell.angle_gamma   90.00
#
_symmetry.space_group_name_H-M   'P 1'
#
loop_
_entity.id
_entity.type
_entity.pdbx_description
1 polymer ?
#
loop_
_entity_poly.entity_id
_entity_poly.type
_entity_poly.pdbx_seq_one_letter_code
_entity_poly.pdbx_strand_id
1 'polypeptide(L)'
;MSESQPPTLVEGATTGDVDDEIPQKAKSAEDRKAAAALSSLDAPREDDSSAMKEVDQEAVRKAMERLAGTGATNGKLAKKGDEKKVVKKIVKVEAADVNLLVEELELTKIKATDLLKAHDGDATTALRAYITPAA
;
A
#
# COMPACT_ATOMS: atom_id res chain seq x y z
N MET A 1 19.78 53.54 -22.68
CA MET A 1 20.41 52.42 -23.41
C MET A 1 19.97 51.16 -22.70
N SER A 2 18.90 50.52 -23.18
CA SER A 2 18.42 49.25 -22.61
C SER A 2 19.23 48.12 -23.23
N GLU A 3 20.07 47.48 -22.43
CA GLU A 3 20.79 46.26 -22.80
C GLU A 3 19.76 45.15 -23.03
N SER A 4 19.68 44.61 -24.26
CA SER A 4 18.77 43.52 -24.59
C SER A 4 19.20 42.23 -23.89
N GLN A 5 18.26 41.58 -23.22
CA GLN A 5 18.43 40.32 -22.47
C GLN A 5 18.98 39.20 -23.38
N PRO A 6 19.91 38.34 -22.89
CA PRO A 6 20.43 37.23 -23.68
C PRO A 6 19.34 36.21 -24.00
N PRO A 7 19.32 35.60 -25.20
CA PRO A 7 18.22 34.80 -25.73
C PRO A 7 17.95 33.49 -24.96
N THR A 8 18.73 33.18 -23.93
CA THR A 8 18.60 31.97 -23.12
C THR A 8 17.79 32.17 -21.84
N LEU A 9 17.34 33.40 -21.54
CA LEU A 9 16.53 33.69 -20.36
C LEU A 9 15.18 34.25 -20.80
N VAL A 10 14.20 33.35 -20.95
CA VAL A 10 12.78 33.72 -21.10
C VAL A 10 12.19 33.85 -19.70
N GLU A 11 11.95 35.08 -19.27
CA GLU A 11 11.27 35.37 -18.01
C GLU A 11 9.77 35.10 -18.19
N GLY A 12 9.31 33.94 -17.69
CA GLY A 12 7.97 33.41 -17.92
C GLY A 12 7.79 31.89 -17.70
N ALA A 13 8.82 31.18 -17.23
CA ALA A 13 8.77 29.74 -16.95
C ALA A 13 8.01 29.37 -15.65
N THR A 14 6.96 30.09 -15.28
CA THR A 14 6.10 29.75 -14.13
C THR A 14 4.60 29.89 -14.39
N THR A 15 4.17 29.97 -15.66
CA THR A 15 2.74 29.97 -16.00
C THR A 15 2.47 29.11 -17.22
N GLY A 16 2.32 27.80 -17.01
CA GLY A 16 1.85 26.87 -18.02
C GLY A 16 2.15 25.42 -17.65
N ASP A 17 1.10 24.64 -17.40
CA ASP A 17 1.07 23.18 -17.24
C ASP A 17 1.65 22.61 -15.94
N VAL A 18 0.81 22.66 -14.89
CA VAL A 18 0.81 21.70 -13.77
C VAL A 18 -0.15 20.54 -14.08
N ASP A 19 -0.35 20.22 -15.36
CA ASP A 19 -1.21 19.15 -15.84
C ASP A 19 -0.32 18.11 -16.54
N ASP A 20 0.22 17.16 -15.78
CA ASP A 20 0.34 15.78 -16.25
C ASP A 20 0.84 14.89 -15.11
N GLU A 21 -0.13 14.35 -14.38
CA GLU A 21 -0.04 13.20 -13.49
C GLU A 21 0.25 11.89 -14.26
N ILE A 22 1.17 11.94 -15.22
CA ILE A 22 1.65 10.78 -15.98
C ILE A 22 3.06 10.47 -15.49
N PRO A 23 3.42 9.23 -15.14
CA PRO A 23 4.81 8.89 -14.85
C PRO A 23 5.64 9.30 -16.07
N GLN A 24 6.50 10.30 -15.89
CA GLN A 24 7.27 10.90 -16.97
C GLN A 24 8.13 9.82 -17.63
N LYS A 25 7.61 9.24 -18.71
CA LYS A 25 8.31 8.32 -19.58
C LYS A 25 9.55 9.06 -20.07
N ALA A 26 10.70 8.59 -19.60
CA ALA A 26 12.05 9.12 -19.87
C ALA A 26 12.16 9.84 -21.22
N LYS A 27 12.37 11.17 -21.16
CA LYS A 27 12.37 12.09 -22.31
C LYS A 27 13.56 11.88 -23.26
N SER A 28 14.57 11.12 -22.87
CA SER A 28 15.73 10.75 -23.71
C SER A 28 15.92 9.24 -23.84
N ALA A 29 16.55 8.79 -24.93
CA ALA A 29 16.91 7.37 -25.14
C ALA A 29 17.91 6.88 -24.08
N GLU A 30 18.80 7.76 -23.61
CA GLU A 30 19.75 7.47 -22.55
C GLU A 30 19.05 7.26 -21.19
N ASP A 31 18.02 8.08 -20.88
CA ASP A 31 17.23 7.92 -19.66
C ASP A 31 16.43 6.61 -19.65
N ARG A 32 15.94 6.16 -20.81
CA ARG A 32 15.28 4.85 -20.92
C ARG A 32 16.25 3.71 -20.66
N LYS A 33 17.48 3.82 -21.17
CA LYS A 33 18.54 2.83 -20.94
C LYS A 33 19.01 2.83 -19.48
N ALA A 34 19.15 4.01 -18.88
CA ALA A 34 19.49 4.15 -17.47
C ALA A 34 18.38 3.61 -16.56
N ALA A 35 17.12 3.93 -16.83
CA ALA A 35 15.97 3.40 -16.10
C ALA A 35 15.85 1.87 -16.24
N ALA A 36 16.09 1.33 -17.44
CA ALA A 36 16.13 -0.12 -17.65
C ALA A 36 17.30 -0.78 -16.90
N ALA A 37 18.48 -0.16 -16.88
CA ALA A 37 19.63 -0.66 -16.13
C ALA A 37 19.38 -0.64 -14.61
N LEU A 38 18.77 0.42 -14.08
CA LEU A 38 18.40 0.52 -12.67
C LEU A 38 17.28 -0.46 -12.30
N SER A 39 16.27 -0.64 -13.16
CA SER A 39 15.20 -1.62 -12.91
C SER A 39 15.72 -3.07 -12.97
N SER A 40 16.71 -3.36 -13.81
CA SER A 40 17.36 -4.69 -13.85
C SER A 40 18.20 -5.01 -12.61
N LEU A 41 18.56 -4.02 -11.78
CA LEU A 41 19.20 -4.25 -10.47
C LEU A 41 18.18 -4.63 -9.38
N ASP A 42 16.92 -4.20 -9.51
CA ASP A 42 15.84 -4.51 -8.56
C ASP A 42 15.20 -5.89 -8.84
N ALA A 43 15.36 -6.40 -10.06
CA ALA A 43 14.99 -7.76 -10.39
C ALA A 43 15.88 -8.76 -9.62
N PRO A 44 15.30 -9.83 -9.06
CA PRO A 44 16.08 -10.85 -8.35
C PRO A 44 17.15 -11.42 -9.28
N ARG A 45 18.42 -11.26 -8.89
CA ARG A 45 19.58 -11.75 -9.63
C ARG A 45 19.55 -13.28 -9.59
N GLU A 46 19.29 -13.92 -10.73
CA GLU A 46 19.25 -15.39 -10.81
C GLU A 46 20.62 -16.06 -10.61
N ASP A 47 21.71 -15.28 -10.62
CA ASP A 47 23.07 -15.78 -10.45
C ASP A 47 23.76 -15.08 -9.27
N ASP A 48 23.36 -15.44 -8.05
CA ASP A 48 24.02 -14.98 -6.82
C ASP A 48 24.51 -16.15 -5.95
N SER A 49 25.10 -17.15 -6.59
CA SER A 49 25.81 -18.23 -5.86
C SER A 49 27.19 -17.80 -5.36
N SER A 50 27.63 -16.55 -5.57
CA SER A 50 28.98 -16.10 -5.20
C SER A 50 29.06 -14.89 -4.25
N ALA A 51 28.02 -14.09 -4.03
CA ALA A 51 27.97 -13.11 -2.93
C ALA A 51 27.22 -13.61 -1.68
N MET A 52 26.64 -14.82 -1.74
CA MET A 52 25.92 -15.45 -0.63
C MET A 52 26.76 -15.90 0.59
N LYS A 53 28.08 -15.71 0.58
CA LYS A 53 28.96 -16.30 1.62
C LYS A 53 28.85 -15.68 3.01
N GLU A 54 28.14 -14.56 3.18
CA GLU A 54 27.96 -13.90 4.48
C GLU A 54 26.49 -13.56 4.79
N VAL A 55 25.52 -14.26 4.18
CA VAL A 55 24.10 -14.06 4.52
C VAL A 55 23.65 -15.18 5.46
N ASP A 56 23.35 -14.84 6.71
CA ASP A 56 22.71 -15.76 7.66
C ASP A 56 21.25 -15.98 7.21
N GLN A 57 21.05 -17.05 6.45
CA GLN A 57 19.74 -17.43 5.93
C GLN A 57 18.73 -17.75 7.06
N GLU A 58 19.20 -18.15 8.25
CA GLU A 58 18.33 -18.39 9.40
C GLU A 58 17.83 -17.07 9.98
N ALA A 59 18.71 -16.07 10.13
CA ALA A 59 18.32 -14.72 10.51
C ALA A 59 17.33 -14.10 9.50
N VAL A 60 17.55 -14.31 8.20
CA VAL A 60 16.63 -13.85 7.14
C VAL A 60 15.28 -14.55 7.23
N ARG A 61 15.24 -15.89 7.33
CA ARG A 61 13.99 -16.63 7.49
C ARG A 61 13.22 -16.18 8.72
N LYS A 62 13.90 -16.01 9.85
CA LYS A 62 13.30 -15.53 11.10
C LYS A 62 12.79 -14.09 11.00
N ALA A 63 13.48 -13.22 10.27
CA ALA A 63 13.02 -11.86 9.99
C ALA A 63 11.79 -11.88 9.06
N MET A 64 11.77 -12.73 8.04
CA MET A 64 10.63 -12.91 7.14
C MET A 64 9.42 -13.52 7.85
N GLU A 65 9.61 -14.48 8.75
CA GLU A 65 8.53 -15.03 9.60
C GLU A 65 7.96 -13.95 10.52
N ARG A 66 8.80 -13.09 11.10
CA ARG A 66 8.35 -11.94 11.89
C ARG A 66 7.60 -10.90 11.05
N LEU A 67 8.05 -10.69 9.81
CA LEU A 67 7.39 -9.80 8.85
C LEU A 67 6.01 -10.34 8.42
N ALA A 68 5.91 -11.66 8.16
CA ALA A 68 4.66 -12.31 7.78
C ALA A 68 3.71 -12.57 8.97
N GLY A 69 4.24 -12.71 10.18
CA GLY A 69 3.52 -13.10 11.40
C GLY A 69 2.86 -11.96 12.18
N THR A 70 3.03 -10.71 11.75
CA THR A 70 2.35 -9.56 12.37
C THR A 70 1.85 -8.65 11.27
N GLY A 71 0.56 -8.79 10.96
CA GLY A 71 -0.12 -7.94 9.98
C GLY A 71 0.15 -6.45 10.26
N ALA A 72 0.72 -5.79 9.26
CA ALA A 72 0.51 -4.39 8.91
C ALA A 72 0.15 -3.46 10.08
N THR A 73 1.11 -3.13 10.94
CA THR A 73 1.09 -1.83 11.63
C THR A 73 2.48 -1.21 11.56
N ASN A 74 2.57 -0.09 10.85
CA ASN A 74 3.75 0.74 10.72
C ASN A 74 4.51 0.88 12.06
N GLY A 75 5.76 0.41 12.07
CA GLY A 75 6.87 1.08 12.76
C GLY A 75 6.72 1.39 14.25
N LYS A 76 5.99 0.60 15.05
CA LYS A 76 6.06 0.71 16.51
C LYS A 76 6.44 -0.63 17.11
N LEU A 77 7.64 -0.68 17.69
CA LEU A 77 8.08 -1.75 18.60
C LEU A 77 6.97 -2.00 19.64
N ALA A 78 6.19 -3.06 19.45
CA ALA A 78 5.35 -3.60 20.50
C ALA A 78 6.28 -4.27 21.53
N LYS A 79 6.46 -3.61 22.66
CA LYS A 79 7.06 -4.18 23.86
C LYS A 79 6.38 -5.52 24.16
N LYS A 80 7.22 -6.54 24.35
CA LYS A 80 6.95 -7.80 25.03
C LYS A 80 5.92 -7.63 26.16
N GLY A 81 4.77 -8.29 26.04
CA GLY A 81 3.80 -8.46 27.11
C GLY A 81 2.42 -7.89 26.84
N ASP A 82 1.66 -8.53 25.94
CA ASP A 82 0.25 -8.86 26.18
C ASP A 82 -0.13 -9.86 25.07
N GLU A 83 0.11 -11.15 25.33
CA GLU A 83 -0.52 -12.21 24.55
C GLU A 83 -2.03 -12.23 24.87
N LYS A 84 -2.74 -11.17 24.47
CA LYS A 84 -4.12 -11.34 24.03
C LYS A 84 -4.03 -12.17 22.78
N LYS A 85 -4.00 -13.48 23.01
CA LYS A 85 -4.42 -14.53 22.10
C LYS A 85 -5.44 -13.90 21.18
N VAL A 86 -5.01 -13.54 19.96
CA VAL A 86 -5.92 -13.21 18.87
C VAL A 86 -6.54 -14.56 18.55
N VAL A 87 -7.46 -14.98 19.41
CA VAL A 87 -8.46 -15.98 19.09
C VAL A 87 -9.09 -15.35 17.87
N LYS A 88 -8.75 -15.90 16.71
CA LYS A 88 -9.51 -15.68 15.49
C LYS A 88 -10.92 -16.07 15.87
N LYS A 89 -11.70 -15.12 16.41
CA LYS A 89 -13.12 -15.27 16.63
C LYS A 89 -13.62 -15.55 15.24
N ILE A 90 -13.95 -16.82 14.98
CA ILE A 90 -14.66 -17.19 13.77
C ILE A 90 -16.05 -16.60 13.99
N VAL A 91 -16.20 -15.34 13.58
CA VAL A 91 -17.46 -14.63 13.63
C VAL A 91 -18.36 -15.31 12.61
N LYS A 92 -19.42 -15.96 13.10
CA LYS A 92 -20.44 -16.56 12.24
C LYS A 92 -21.27 -15.40 11.70
N VAL A 93 -21.22 -15.21 10.39
CA VAL A 93 -21.98 -14.19 9.69
C VAL A 93 -23.19 -14.84 9.03
N GLU A 94 -24.36 -14.26 9.20
CA GLU A 94 -25.59 -14.76 8.58
C GLU A 94 -25.69 -14.32 7.11
N ALA A 95 -26.12 -15.23 6.23
CA ALA A 95 -26.22 -14.93 4.80
C ALA A 95 -27.31 -13.88 4.49
N ALA A 96 -28.38 -13.85 5.30
CA ALA A 96 -29.43 -12.84 5.20
C ALA A 96 -28.88 -11.44 5.46
N ASP A 97 -28.08 -11.27 6.50
CA ASP A 97 -27.44 -9.99 6.84
C ASP A 97 -26.47 -9.53 5.76
N VAL A 98 -25.69 -10.45 5.18
CA VAL A 98 -24.80 -10.12 4.05
C VAL A 98 -25.59 -9.60 2.86
N ASN A 99 -26.70 -10.26 2.50
CA ASN A 99 -27.54 -9.82 1.38
C ASN A 99 -28.19 -8.46 1.66
N LEU A 100 -28.72 -8.26 2.87
CA LEU A 100 -29.29 -6.99 3.30
C LEU A 100 -28.29 -5.83 3.14
N LEU A 101 -27.05 -6.02 3.61
CA LEU A 101 -26.01 -4.98 3.51
C LEU A 101 -25.54 -4.75 2.07
N VAL A 102 -25.57 -5.77 1.22
CA VAL A 102 -25.27 -5.61 -0.22
C VAL A 102 -26.34 -4.78 -0.91
N GLU A 103 -27.62 -5.03 -0.62
CA GLU A 103 -28.75 -4.34 -1.24
C GLU A 103 -28.92 -2.91 -0.73
N GLU A 104 -28.86 -2.68 0.59
CA GLU A 104 -29.19 -1.37 1.18
C GLU A 104 -28.02 -0.38 1.17
N LEU A 105 -26.77 -0.86 1.26
CA LEU A 105 -25.58 -0.01 1.29
C LEU A 105 -24.80 -0.04 -0.04
N GLU A 106 -25.32 -0.74 -1.04
CA GLU A 106 -24.70 -0.95 -2.36
C GLU A 106 -23.24 -1.46 -2.26
N LEU A 107 -22.97 -2.30 -1.27
CA LEU A 107 -21.64 -2.85 -1.02
C LEU A 107 -21.43 -4.13 -1.83
N THR A 108 -20.18 -4.40 -2.20
CA THR A 108 -19.83 -5.74 -2.70
C THR A 108 -19.96 -6.77 -1.58
N LYS A 109 -20.27 -8.02 -1.93
CA LYS A 109 -20.41 -9.12 -0.96
C LYS A 109 -19.21 -9.26 -0.02
N ILE A 110 -18.00 -8.99 -0.51
CA ILE A 110 -16.76 -9.02 0.26
C ILE A 110 -16.78 -7.93 1.35
N LYS A 111 -17.06 -6.68 0.95
CA LYS A 111 -17.12 -5.54 1.88
C LYS A 111 -18.23 -5.69 2.92
N ALA A 112 -19.40 -6.16 2.54
CA ALA A 112 -20.50 -6.43 3.46
C ALA A 112 -20.13 -7.52 4.50
N THR A 113 -19.47 -8.59 4.05
CA THR A 113 -19.01 -9.66 4.95
C THR A 113 -17.94 -9.16 5.92
N ASP A 114 -17.01 -8.32 5.46
CA ASP A 114 -15.96 -7.76 6.31
C ASP A 114 -16.51 -6.76 7.32
N LEU A 115 -17.49 -5.94 6.94
CA LEU A 115 -18.21 -5.05 7.85
C LEU A 115 -18.91 -5.85 8.97
N LEU A 116 -19.63 -6.93 8.63
CA LEU A 116 -20.26 -7.78 9.64
C LEU A 116 -19.23 -8.44 10.56
N LYS A 117 -18.11 -8.94 10.03
CA LYS A 117 -17.03 -9.51 10.86
C LYS A 117 -16.41 -8.49 11.81
N ALA A 118 -16.29 -7.22 11.41
CA ALA A 118 -15.77 -6.15 12.24
C ALA A 118 -16.69 -5.83 13.44
N HIS A 119 -17.98 -6.16 13.34
CA HIS A 119 -19.01 -5.90 14.35
C HIS A 119 -19.59 -7.19 14.94
N ASP A 120 -18.75 -8.22 15.13
CA ASP A 120 -19.11 -9.52 15.73
C ASP A 120 -20.34 -10.22 15.08
N GLY A 121 -20.64 -9.89 13.82
CA GLY A 121 -21.75 -10.46 13.05
C GLY A 121 -23.09 -9.76 13.27
N ASP A 122 -23.13 -8.64 14.00
CA ASP A 122 -24.35 -7.88 14.28
C ASP A 122 -24.60 -6.82 13.20
N ALA A 123 -25.62 -7.06 12.36
CA ALA A 123 -26.05 -6.15 11.31
C ALA A 123 -26.49 -4.77 11.84
N THR A 124 -27.12 -4.71 13.02
CA THR A 124 -27.62 -3.45 13.56
C THR A 124 -26.50 -2.54 14.03
N THR A 125 -25.50 -3.11 14.69
CA THR A 125 -24.28 -2.40 15.12
C THR A 125 -23.46 -1.98 13.91
N ALA A 126 -23.32 -2.86 12.91
CA ALA A 126 -22.63 -2.57 11.65
C ALA A 126 -23.28 -1.40 10.88
N LEU A 127 -24.60 -1.42 10.71
CA LEU A 127 -25.34 -0.36 10.02
C LEU A 127 -25.19 1.00 10.73
N ARG A 128 -25.33 1.00 12.07
CA ARG A 128 -25.15 2.23 12.87
C ARG A 128 -23.74 2.79 12.75
N ALA A 129 -22.73 1.93 12.81
CA ALA A 129 -21.35 2.35 12.65
C ALA A 129 -21.09 2.93 11.26
N TYR A 130 -21.63 2.30 10.20
CA TYR A 130 -21.43 2.71 8.82
C TYR A 130 -22.01 4.09 8.49
N ILE A 131 -23.17 4.44 9.05
CA ILE A 131 -23.81 5.75 8.81
C ILE A 131 -23.27 6.88 9.70
N THR A 132 -22.42 6.56 10.68
CA THR A 132 -21.86 7.58 11.56
C THR A 132 -20.82 8.39 10.77
N PRO A 133 -20.94 9.74 10.69
CA PRO A 133 -19.99 10.56 9.95
C PRO A 133 -18.59 10.45 10.57
N ALA A 134 -17.57 10.55 9.71
CA ALA A 134 -16.19 10.68 10.18
C ALA A 134 -16.07 11.95 11.04
N ALA A 135 -15.40 11.81 12.19
CA ALA A 135 -15.14 12.92 13.12
C ALA A 135 -14.18 13.96 12.53
#